data_AF-A0A7C4TV31-F1
#
_entry.id   AF-A0A7C4TV31-F1
#
_cell.length_a   1.000
_cell.length_b   1.000
_cell.length_c   1.000
_cell.angle_alpha   90.00
_cell.angle_beta   90.00
_cell.angle_gamma   90.00
#
_symmetry.space_group_name_H-M   'P 1'
#
loop_
_entity.id
_entity.type
_entity.pdbx_description
1 polymer ?
#
loop_
_entity_poly.entity_id
_entity_poly.type
_entity_poly.pdbx_seq_one_letter_code
_entity_poly.pdbx_strand_id
1 'polypeptide(L)' 'MPKKLLTVVKLQIPAGKANPAPPIGPALGQHGV' A
#
# COMPACT_ATOMS: atom_id res chain seq x y z
N MET A 1 -18.35 -13.53 5.65
CA MET A 1 -18.42 -12.07 5.93
C MET A 1 -17.59 -11.34 4.89
N PRO A 2 -18.09 -10.29 4.21
CA PRO A 2 -17.31 -9.52 3.24
C PRO A 2 -16.21 -8.71 3.94
N LYS A 3 -15.01 -8.66 3.34
CA LYS A 3 -13.88 -7.89 3.90
C LYS A 3 -14.20 -6.40 3.83
N LYS A 4 -14.10 -5.70 4.97
CA LYS A 4 -14.20 -4.23 5.02
C LYS A 4 -12.95 -3.61 4.38
N LEU A 5 -13.15 -2.54 3.62
CA LEU A 5 -12.07 -1.71 3.10
C LEU A 5 -11.36 -1.06 4.30
N LEU A 6 -10.08 -1.36 4.48
CA LEU A 6 -9.30 -0.86 5.61
C LEU A 6 -8.81 0.59 5.34
N THR A 7 -8.15 0.81 4.22
CA THR A 7 -7.58 2.11 3.84
C THR A 7 -7.43 2.23 2.32
N VAL A 8 -7.53 3.44 1.77
CA VAL A 8 -7.22 3.75 0.36
C VAL A 8 -6.01 4.67 0.31
N VAL A 9 -4.90 4.19 -0.24
CA VAL A 9 -3.67 4.96 -0.39
C VAL A 9 -3.41 5.20 -1.88
N LYS A 10 -3.30 6.47 -2.29
CA LYS A 10 -2.96 6.85 -3.67
C LYS A 10 -1.45 7.01 -3.77
N LEU A 11 -0.78 6.06 -4.43
CA LEU A 11 0.65 6.15 -4.76
C LEU A 11 0.83 6.24 -6.27
N GLN A 12 1.72 7.13 -6.71
CA GLN A 12 2.11 7.23 -8.10
C GLN A 12 3.37 6.39 -8.30
N ILE A 13 3.21 5.17 -8.81
CA ILE A 13 4.32 4.25 -9.07
C ILE A 13 4.18 3.59 -10.44
N PRO A 14 5.29 3.25 -11.11
CA PRO A 14 5.24 2.47 -12.34
C PRO A 14 4.53 1.14 -12.12
N ALA A 15 3.81 0.66 -13.13
CA ALA A 15 3.09 -0.61 -13.08
C ALA A 15 4.04 -1.76 -12.67
N GLY A 16 3.61 -2.62 -11.76
CA GLY A 16 4.40 -3.76 -11.27
C GLY A 16 5.52 -3.43 -10.28
N LYS A 17 5.74 -2.15 -9.92
CA LYS A 17 6.75 -1.74 -8.92
C LYS A 17 6.21 -1.59 -7.50
N ALA A 18 5.05 -2.17 -7.17
CA ALA A 18 4.56 -2.22 -5.80
C ALA A 18 5.40 -3.25 -5.02
N ASN A 19 6.51 -2.79 -4.43
CA ASN A 19 7.39 -3.62 -3.59
C ASN A 19 7.53 -3.00 -2.19
N PRO A 20 7.95 -3.77 -1.17
CA PRO A 20 8.16 -3.24 0.18
C PRO A 20 9.33 -2.25 0.31
N ALA A 21 10.01 -1.89 -0.79
CA ALA A 21 11.13 -0.97 -0.72
C ALA A 21 10.65 0.46 -0.41
N PRO A 22 11.51 1.33 0.15
CA PRO A 22 11.18 2.75 0.28
C PRO A 22 10.85 3.34 -1.10
N PRO A 23 9.79 4.16 -1.28
CA PRO A 23 8.91 4.81 -0.30
C PRO A 23 7.60 4.04 0.01
N ILE A 24 7.37 2.90 -0.62
CA ILE A 24 6.10 2.16 -0.56
C ILE A 24 6.01 1.36 0.74
N GLY A 25 7.10 0.72 1.17
CA GLY A 25 7.18 -0.03 2.43
C GLY A 25 6.80 0.80 3.66
N PRO A 26 7.39 1.99 3.87
CA PRO A 26 6.99 2.87 4.97
C PRO A 26 5.53 3.31 4.89
N ALA A 27 5.02 3.67 3.70
CA ALA A 27 3.66 4.14 3.52
C ALA A 27 2.62 3.04 3.77
N LEU A 28 2.84 1.82 3.27
CA LEU A 28 1.93 0.69 3.48
C LEU A 28 2.06 0.10 4.89
N GLY A 29 3.28 0.02 5.43
CA GLY A 29 3.56 -0.49 6.76
C GLY A 29 2.93 0.36 7.87
N GLN A 30 2.86 1.69 7.69
CA GLN A 30 2.12 2.58 8.60
C GLN A 30 0.62 2.26 8.67
N HIS A 31 0.06 1.66 7.62
CA HIS A 31 -1.33 1.27 7.54
C HIS A 31 -1.58 -0.21 7.90
N GLY A 32 -0.54 -0.94 8.32
CA GLY A 32 -0.64 -2.35 8.71
C GLY A 32 -1.00 -3.31 7.57
N VAL A 33 -0.60 -2.96 6.33
CA VAL A 33 -0.86 -3.72 5.10
C VAL A 33 0.38 -4.49 4.66
#